data_AF-A0A4Q3L4Q9-F1
#
_entry.id   AF-A0A4Q3L4Q9-F1
#
_cell.length_a   1.000
_cell.length_b   1.000
_cell.length_c   1.000
_cell.angle_alpha   90.00
_cell.angle_beta   90.00
_cell.angle_gamma   90.00
#
_symmetry.space_group_name_H-M   'P 1'
#
loop_
_entity.id
_entity.type
_entity.pdbx_description
1 polymer ?
#
loop_
_entity_poly.entity_id
_entity_poly.type
_entity_poly.pdbx_seq_one_letter_code
_entity_poly.pdbx_strand_id
1 'polypeptide(L)'
;MGTTASSFFMPHGHCYLWQPAMVWLQVGTNIAIGLAYVAISAMLTYVVLRFDNLPFKWIYACFGAFIVSCGVTHFFEVVTIWYPAYWVDGTLRAITAAASVGTALLMPRLLPQALALIKGAQAAQKRGIVLETAVRDLASLLEATQRTRDILQQENATYSSDVETLALAVSARRQDLQKAVHTARLAQLEAEKANRYKDDFLSMVSHELRTPLTAIDLQMARMTRALRRTSDPLQPAQQAHLIGQVDLSIR
;
A
#
# COMPACT_ATOMS: atom_id res chain seq x y z
N MET A 1 -23.29 -82.13 57.72
CA MET A 1 -23.02 -82.83 56.44
C MET A 1 -23.04 -81.78 55.33
N GLY A 2 -21.87 -81.29 54.95
CA GLY A 2 -21.71 -80.28 53.91
C GLY A 2 -21.41 -80.93 52.57
N THR A 3 -22.40 -80.93 51.68
CA THR A 3 -22.21 -81.22 50.26
C THR A 3 -22.30 -79.89 49.51
N THR A 4 -21.23 -79.12 49.55
CA THR A 4 -21.05 -78.03 48.58
C THR A 4 -20.86 -78.68 47.21
N ALA A 5 -21.56 -78.16 46.19
CA ALA A 5 -21.60 -78.66 44.82
C ALA A 5 -20.26 -78.55 44.04
N SER A 6 -19.13 -78.78 44.70
CA SER A 6 -17.76 -78.69 44.20
C SER A 6 -17.16 -80.04 43.78
N SER A 7 -17.92 -81.13 43.85
CA SER A 7 -17.42 -82.50 43.64
C SER A 7 -17.71 -83.12 42.26
N PHE A 8 -18.27 -82.37 41.29
CA PHE A 8 -18.67 -82.92 39.98
C PHE A 8 -17.89 -82.37 38.77
N PHE A 9 -16.99 -81.40 38.95
CA PHE A 9 -16.25 -80.79 37.86
C PHE A 9 -14.74 -81.05 38.00
N MET A 10 -14.09 -81.52 36.93
CA MET A 10 -12.64 -81.74 36.89
C MET A 10 -11.89 -80.43 36.58
N PRO A 11 -10.80 -80.07 37.29
CA PRO A 11 -9.97 -78.92 36.93
C PRO A 11 -9.31 -79.07 35.55
N HIS A 12 -9.03 -77.96 34.87
CA HIS A 12 -8.38 -77.99 33.55
C HIS A 12 -6.98 -78.64 33.59
N GLY A 13 -6.30 -78.64 34.74
CA GLY A 13 -5.03 -79.35 34.90
C GLY A 13 -5.10 -80.84 34.55
N HIS A 14 -6.25 -81.49 34.77
CA HIS A 14 -6.45 -82.89 34.38
C HIS A 14 -6.51 -83.08 32.86
N CYS A 15 -7.04 -82.10 32.13
CA CYS A 15 -7.05 -82.09 30.66
C CYS A 15 -5.64 -81.94 30.08
N TYR A 16 -4.74 -81.27 30.81
CA TYR A 16 -3.32 -81.12 30.43
C TYR A 16 -2.44 -82.26 30.92
N LEU A 17 -3.02 -83.33 31.49
CA LEU A 17 -2.30 -84.46 32.08
C LEU A 17 -1.25 -84.02 33.12
N TRP A 18 -1.40 -82.82 33.69
CA TRP A 18 -0.42 -82.17 34.54
C TRP A 18 1.01 -82.12 33.96
N GLN A 19 1.16 -82.12 32.64
CA GLN A 19 2.47 -81.95 32.01
C GLN A 19 2.98 -80.53 32.27
N PRO A 20 4.12 -80.37 32.99
CA PRO A 20 4.54 -79.06 33.49
C PRO A 20 4.82 -78.06 32.37
N ALA A 21 5.34 -78.52 31.23
CA ALA A 21 5.59 -77.67 30.06
C ALA A 21 4.30 -77.01 29.53
N MET A 22 3.21 -77.77 29.39
CA MET A 22 1.94 -77.27 28.87
C MET A 22 1.25 -76.34 29.87
N VAL A 23 1.28 -76.69 31.16
CA VAL A 23 0.68 -75.87 32.22
C VAL A 23 1.37 -74.50 32.32
N TRP A 24 2.71 -74.47 32.37
CA TRP A 24 3.45 -73.20 32.44
C TRP A 24 3.28 -72.35 31.18
N LEU A 25 3.18 -72.96 30.00
CA LEU A 25 2.90 -72.26 28.76
C LEU A 25 1.52 -71.57 28.81
N GLN A 26 0.49 -72.28 29.25
CA GLN A 26 -0.87 -71.73 29.35
C GLN A 26 -0.94 -70.61 30.41
N VAL A 27 -0.30 -70.81 31.56
CA VAL A 27 -0.23 -69.81 32.64
C VAL A 27 0.50 -68.55 32.16
N GLY A 28 1.68 -68.69 31.58
CA GLY A 28 2.47 -67.56 31.08
C GLY A 28 1.72 -66.78 29.99
N THR A 29 1.11 -67.48 29.04
CA THR A 29 0.35 -66.88 27.94
C THR A 29 -0.88 -66.12 28.46
N ASN A 30 -1.68 -66.73 29.34
CA ASN A 30 -2.86 -66.08 29.89
C ASN A 30 -2.54 -64.88 30.78
N ILE A 31 -1.46 -64.93 31.57
CA ILE A 31 -0.99 -63.76 32.33
C ILE A 31 -0.54 -62.64 31.40
N ALA A 32 0.23 -62.96 30.36
CA ALA A 32 0.70 -61.97 29.40
C ALA A 32 -0.45 -61.27 28.67
N ILE A 33 -1.46 -62.02 28.21
CA ILE A 33 -2.66 -61.48 27.56
C ILE A 33 -3.47 -60.62 28.55
N GLY A 34 -3.68 -61.12 29.78
CA GLY A 34 -4.39 -60.38 30.83
C GLY A 34 -3.73 -59.03 31.15
N LEU A 35 -2.40 -59.00 31.29
CA LEU A 35 -1.64 -57.77 31.51
C LEU A 35 -1.73 -56.80 30.31
N ALA A 36 -1.66 -57.33 29.08
CA ALA A 36 -1.84 -56.51 27.88
C ALA A 36 -3.22 -55.84 27.86
N TYR A 37 -4.29 -56.56 28.19
CA TYR A 37 -5.64 -56.00 28.25
C TYR A 37 -5.81 -54.97 29.36
N VAL A 38 -5.20 -55.17 30.53
CA VAL A 38 -5.19 -54.17 31.61
C VAL A 38 -4.45 -52.90 31.16
N ALA A 39 -3.29 -53.05 30.50
CA ALA A 39 -2.51 -51.91 30.01
C ALA A 39 -3.25 -51.10 28.94
N ILE A 40 -3.87 -51.78 27.95
CA ILE A 40 -4.69 -51.13 26.91
C ILE A 40 -5.88 -50.41 27.54
N SER A 41 -6.57 -51.04 28.48
CA SER A 41 -7.71 -50.44 29.18
C SER A 41 -7.29 -49.21 29.98
N ALA A 42 -6.16 -49.26 30.69
CA ALA A 42 -5.62 -48.13 31.43
C ALA A 42 -5.29 -46.94 30.52
N MET A 43 -4.69 -47.20 29.34
CA MET A 43 -4.41 -46.16 28.34
C MET A 43 -5.70 -45.52 27.80
N LEU A 44 -6.71 -46.34 27.51
CA LEU A 44 -8.01 -45.85 27.03
C LEU A 44 -8.70 -45.00 28.10
N THR A 45 -8.73 -45.46 29.35
CA THR A 45 -9.27 -44.71 30.49
C THR A 45 -8.52 -43.39 30.67
N TYR A 46 -7.19 -43.39 30.58
CA TYR A 46 -6.38 -42.17 30.64
C TYR A 46 -6.79 -41.14 29.57
N VAL A 47 -6.99 -41.58 28.31
CA VAL A 47 -7.44 -40.71 27.21
C VAL A 47 -8.84 -40.14 27.48
N VAL A 48 -9.78 -40.98 27.92
CA VAL A 48 -11.16 -40.54 28.23
C VAL A 48 -11.20 -39.54 29.39
N LEU A 49 -10.36 -39.72 30.39
CA LEU A 49 -10.24 -38.81 31.54
C LEU A 49 -9.49 -37.51 31.19
N ARG A 50 -8.59 -37.54 30.19
CA ARG A 50 -7.77 -36.37 29.81
C ARG A 50 -8.41 -35.48 28.74
N PHE A 51 -9.22 -36.04 27.85
CA PHE A 51 -9.83 -35.30 26.75
C PHE A 51 -11.34 -35.10 26.97
N ASP A 52 -11.73 -33.88 27.36
CA ASP A 52 -13.11 -33.57 27.69
C ASP A 52 -14.06 -33.42 26.49
N ASN A 53 -13.53 -33.20 25.29
CA ASN A 53 -14.32 -32.95 24.08
C ASN A 53 -14.34 -34.15 23.11
N LEU A 54 -14.25 -35.38 23.65
CA LEU A 54 -14.40 -36.57 22.82
C LEU A 54 -15.87 -36.75 22.42
N PRO A 55 -16.19 -36.83 21.12
CA PRO A 55 -17.52 -37.22 20.69
C PRO A 55 -17.79 -38.66 21.17
N PHE A 56 -18.94 -38.88 21.81
CA PHE A 56 -19.40 -40.20 22.27
C PHE A 56 -18.54 -40.87 23.38
N LYS A 57 -18.16 -40.13 24.43
CA LYS A 57 -17.43 -40.66 25.62
C LYS A 57 -17.96 -42.00 26.16
N TRP A 58 -19.28 -42.19 26.16
CA TRP A 58 -19.91 -43.42 26.66
C TRP A 58 -19.48 -44.67 25.88
N ILE A 59 -19.19 -44.56 24.59
CA ILE A 59 -18.75 -45.69 23.74
C ILE A 59 -17.38 -46.15 24.16
N TYR A 60 -16.46 -45.21 24.38
CA TYR A 60 -15.13 -45.52 24.87
C TYR A 60 -15.18 -46.17 26.27
N ALA A 61 -16.12 -45.76 27.12
CA ALA A 61 -16.37 -46.42 28.40
C ALA A 61 -16.90 -47.86 28.23
N CYS A 62 -17.87 -48.09 27.35
CA CYS A 62 -18.37 -49.44 27.03
C CYS A 62 -17.26 -50.34 26.45
N PHE A 63 -16.44 -49.79 25.54
CA PHE A 63 -15.32 -50.51 24.94
C PHE A 63 -14.22 -50.82 25.96
N GLY A 64 -13.91 -49.88 26.86
CA GLY A 64 -13.00 -50.13 27.97
C GLY A 64 -13.52 -51.19 28.94
N ALA A 65 -14.79 -51.12 29.34
CA ALA A 65 -15.42 -52.14 30.19
C ALA A 65 -15.41 -53.53 29.52
N PHE A 66 -15.63 -53.58 28.21
CA PHE A 66 -15.54 -54.81 27.43
C PHE A 66 -14.12 -55.40 27.43
N ILE A 67 -13.09 -54.59 27.17
CA ILE A 67 -11.68 -55.05 27.19
C ILE A 67 -11.30 -55.55 28.60
N VAL A 68 -11.71 -54.84 29.66
CA VAL A 68 -11.47 -55.28 31.04
C VAL A 68 -12.14 -56.63 31.32
N SER A 69 -13.38 -56.83 30.88
CA SER A 69 -14.09 -58.12 31.02
C SER A 69 -13.32 -59.27 30.34
N CYS A 70 -12.80 -59.05 29.12
CA CYS A 70 -11.93 -60.01 28.43
C CYS A 70 -10.59 -60.25 29.16
N GLY A 71 -10.01 -59.20 29.75
CA GLY A 71 -8.82 -59.33 30.58
C GLY A 71 -9.05 -60.22 31.80
N VAL A 72 -10.18 -60.03 32.48
CA VAL A 72 -10.55 -60.82 33.67
C VAL A 72 -10.72 -62.30 33.32
N THR A 73 -11.27 -62.64 32.14
CA THR A 73 -11.39 -64.06 31.73
C THR A 73 -10.04 -64.76 31.63
N HIS A 74 -8.95 -64.10 31.21
CA HIS A 74 -7.63 -64.72 31.14
C HIS A 74 -7.02 -64.99 32.51
N PHE A 75 -7.19 -64.07 33.48
CA PHE A 75 -6.78 -64.34 34.86
C PHE A 75 -7.59 -65.49 35.46
N PHE A 76 -8.88 -65.57 35.12
CA PHE A 76 -9.74 -66.63 35.60
C PHE A 76 -9.38 -68.01 35.01
N GLU A 77 -8.98 -68.07 33.74
CA GLU A 77 -8.46 -69.30 33.12
C GLU A 77 -7.22 -69.84 33.82
N VAL A 78 -6.36 -68.98 34.35
CA VAL A 78 -5.23 -69.41 35.18
C VAL A 78 -5.75 -70.08 36.46
N VAL A 79 -6.70 -69.45 37.16
CA VAL A 79 -7.28 -70.01 38.39
C VAL A 79 -8.00 -71.34 38.14
N THR A 80 -8.67 -71.50 37.00
CA THR A 80 -9.44 -72.73 36.67
C THR A 80 -8.60 -73.96 36.36
N ILE A 81 -7.28 -73.79 36.16
CA ILE A 81 -6.32 -74.90 36.10
C ILE A 81 -6.31 -75.68 37.42
N TRP A 82 -6.40 -74.97 38.56
CA TRP A 82 -6.38 -75.57 39.89
C TRP A 82 -7.76 -75.69 40.53
N TYR A 83 -8.69 -74.75 40.25
CA TYR A 83 -10.02 -74.72 40.86
C TYR A 83 -11.13 -74.66 39.81
N PRO A 84 -11.95 -75.72 39.63
CA PRO A 84 -12.94 -75.83 38.56
C PRO A 84 -14.19 -74.94 38.77
N ALA A 85 -14.03 -73.62 38.77
CA ALA A 85 -15.09 -72.64 38.92
C ALA A 85 -15.80 -72.31 37.58
N TYR A 86 -16.25 -73.35 36.86
CA TYR A 86 -16.80 -73.25 35.50
C TYR A 86 -18.01 -72.34 35.35
N TRP A 87 -18.86 -72.25 36.38
CA TRP A 87 -20.02 -71.35 36.37
C TRP A 87 -19.61 -69.88 36.24
N VAL A 88 -18.55 -69.49 36.95
CA VAL A 88 -18.05 -68.11 36.91
C VAL A 88 -17.41 -67.82 35.54
N ASP A 89 -16.56 -68.72 35.04
CA ASP A 89 -15.98 -68.62 33.69
C ASP A 89 -17.06 -68.49 32.59
N GLY A 90 -18.09 -69.34 32.64
CA GLY A 90 -19.20 -69.32 31.70
C GLY A 90 -20.00 -68.02 31.74
N THR A 91 -20.27 -67.48 32.93
CA THR A 91 -20.97 -66.19 33.06
C THR A 91 -20.16 -65.02 32.52
N LEU A 92 -18.85 -64.97 32.78
CA LEU A 92 -17.98 -63.92 32.23
C LEU A 92 -17.90 -64.00 30.71
N ARG A 93 -17.79 -65.21 30.15
CA ARG A 93 -17.79 -65.43 28.69
C ARG A 93 -19.14 -65.04 28.06
N ALA A 94 -20.25 -65.32 28.72
CA ALA A 94 -21.58 -64.92 28.27
C ALA A 94 -21.75 -63.38 28.26
N ILE A 95 -21.30 -62.69 29.30
CA ILE A 95 -21.31 -61.21 29.36
C ILE A 95 -20.45 -60.63 28.23
N THR A 96 -19.26 -61.19 28.03
CA THR A 96 -18.34 -60.78 26.97
C THR A 96 -18.93 -60.99 25.58
N ALA A 97 -19.61 -62.12 25.34
CA ALA A 97 -20.30 -62.39 24.09
C ALA A 97 -21.45 -61.40 23.85
N ALA A 98 -22.28 -61.13 24.86
CA ALA A 98 -23.37 -60.16 24.77
C ALA A 98 -22.86 -58.74 24.48
N ALA A 99 -21.79 -58.31 25.15
CA ALA A 99 -21.13 -57.03 24.88
C ALA A 99 -20.53 -56.94 23.47
N SER A 100 -19.93 -58.03 22.97
CA SER A 100 -19.39 -58.10 21.60
C SER A 100 -20.48 -57.96 20.54
N VAL A 101 -21.57 -58.73 20.70
CA VAL A 101 -22.72 -58.68 19.78
C VAL A 101 -23.39 -57.31 19.84
N GLY A 102 -23.57 -56.74 21.03
CA GLY A 102 -24.07 -55.38 21.20
C GLY A 102 -23.21 -54.37 20.44
N THR A 103 -21.89 -54.41 20.62
CA THR A 103 -20.96 -53.51 19.93
C THR A 103 -21.03 -53.66 18.40
N ALA A 104 -21.08 -54.90 17.90
CA ALA A 104 -21.20 -55.19 16.48
C ALA A 104 -22.51 -54.65 15.87
N LEU A 105 -23.63 -54.75 16.60
CA LEU A 105 -24.93 -54.22 16.15
C LEU A 105 -25.00 -52.70 16.21
N LEU A 106 -24.29 -52.06 17.13
CA LEU A 106 -24.24 -50.62 17.26
C LEU A 106 -23.33 -49.96 16.20
N MET A 107 -22.28 -50.66 15.75
CA MET A 107 -21.26 -50.11 14.85
C MET A 107 -21.77 -49.55 13.51
N PRO A 108 -22.71 -50.20 12.78
CA PRO A 108 -23.28 -49.62 11.56
C PRO A 108 -23.96 -48.25 11.75
N ARG A 109 -24.48 -47.96 12.95
CA ARG A 109 -25.09 -46.65 13.26
C ARG A 109 -24.07 -45.57 13.58
N LEU A 110 -22.89 -45.96 14.05
CA LEU A 110 -21.81 -45.04 14.43
C LEU A 110 -20.97 -44.61 13.24
N LEU A 111 -20.80 -45.50 12.26
CA LEU A 111 -20.08 -45.22 11.02
C LEU A 111 -20.55 -43.93 10.30
N PRO A 112 -21.85 -43.69 10.06
CA PRO A 112 -22.28 -42.45 9.39
C PRO A 112 -21.97 -41.19 10.20
N GLN A 113 -21.99 -41.26 11.54
CA GLN A 113 -21.68 -40.12 12.40
C GLN A 113 -20.19 -39.80 12.38
N ALA A 114 -19.33 -40.83 12.43
CA ALA A 114 -17.88 -40.67 12.29
C ALA A 114 -17.53 -40.03 10.93
N LEU A 115 -18.16 -40.50 9.85
CA LEU A 115 -17.98 -39.92 8.52
C LEU A 115 -18.51 -38.49 8.43
N ALA A 116 -19.60 -38.15 9.10
CA ALA A 116 -20.11 -36.78 9.16
C ALA A 116 -19.13 -35.82 9.84
N LEU A 117 -18.50 -36.25 10.93
CA LEU A 117 -17.45 -35.47 11.60
C LEU A 117 -16.23 -35.26 10.70
N ILE A 118 -15.76 -36.31 10.02
CA ILE A 118 -14.63 -36.21 9.09
C ILE A 118 -14.97 -35.26 7.92
N LYS A 119 -16.16 -35.38 7.33
CA LYS A 119 -16.62 -34.47 6.28
C LYS A 119 -16.75 -33.03 6.76
N GLY A 120 -17.23 -32.83 8.00
CA GLY A 120 -17.27 -31.51 8.64
C GLY A 120 -15.88 -30.90 8.81
N ALA A 121 -14.92 -31.69 9.30
CA ALA A 121 -13.53 -31.26 9.45
C ALA A 121 -12.89 -30.93 8.09
N GLN A 122 -13.11 -31.75 7.06
CA GLN A 122 -12.65 -31.48 5.70
C GLN A 122 -13.28 -30.22 5.10
N ALA A 123 -14.57 -29.98 5.33
CA ALA A 123 -15.24 -28.77 4.89
C ALA A 123 -14.69 -27.52 5.60
N ALA A 124 -14.43 -27.60 6.90
CA ALA A 124 -13.79 -26.53 7.65
C ALA A 124 -12.37 -26.25 7.14
N GLN A 125 -11.58 -27.29 6.87
CA GLN A 125 -10.25 -27.14 6.29
C GLN A 125 -10.28 -26.49 4.91
N LYS A 126 -11.19 -26.93 4.02
CA LYS A 126 -11.36 -26.30 2.70
C LYS A 126 -11.75 -24.82 2.82
N ARG A 127 -12.67 -24.47 3.74
CA ARG A 127 -13.05 -23.08 4.01
C ARG A 127 -11.85 -22.27 4.53
N GLY A 128 -11.01 -22.86 5.38
CA GLY A 128 -9.78 -22.23 5.87
C GLY A 128 -8.83 -21.87 4.73
N ILE A 129 -8.60 -22.80 3.79
CA ILE A 129 -7.75 -22.55 2.62
C ILE A 129 -8.32 -21.44 1.73
N VAL A 130 -9.62 -21.47 1.44
CA VAL A 130 -10.29 -20.43 0.62
C VAL A 130 -10.23 -19.06 1.30
N LEU A 131 -10.38 -19.01 2.62
CA LEU A 131 -10.26 -17.78 3.39
C LEU A 131 -8.83 -17.23 3.34
N GLU A 132 -7.82 -18.10 3.49
CA GLU A 132 -6.41 -17.69 3.39
C GLU A 132 -6.09 -17.14 2.00
N THR A 133 -6.59 -17.76 0.94
CA THR A 133 -6.41 -17.23 -0.43
C THR A 133 -7.10 -15.89 -0.63
N ALA A 134 -8.34 -15.73 -0.15
CA ALA A 134 -9.06 -14.46 -0.25
C ALA A 134 -8.35 -13.33 0.51
N VAL A 135 -7.76 -13.64 1.67
CA VAL A 135 -6.96 -12.69 2.45
C VAL A 135 -5.68 -12.31 1.70
N ARG A 136 -4.98 -13.27 1.08
CA ARG A 136 -3.80 -12.97 0.24
C ARG A 136 -4.16 -12.11 -0.97
N ASP A 137 -5.25 -12.40 -1.65
CA ASP A 137 -5.70 -11.63 -2.81
C ASP A 137 -6.01 -10.19 -2.39
N LEU A 138 -6.74 -10.00 -1.28
CA LEU A 138 -7.02 -8.68 -0.74
C LEU A 138 -5.74 -7.92 -0.36
N ALA A 139 -4.77 -8.60 0.28
CA ALA A 139 -3.48 -8.00 0.60
C ALA A 139 -2.74 -7.53 -0.66
N SER A 140 -2.74 -8.34 -1.72
CA SER A 140 -2.11 -7.97 -3.00
C SER A 140 -2.76 -6.76 -3.68
N LEU A 141 -4.10 -6.64 -3.59
CA LEU A 141 -4.84 -5.48 -4.12
C LEU A 141 -4.56 -4.21 -3.32
N LEU A 142 -4.46 -4.33 -2.00
CA LEU A 142 -4.10 -3.21 -1.13
C LEU A 142 -2.68 -2.72 -1.44
N GLU A 143 -1.71 -3.62 -1.60
CA GLU A 143 -0.35 -3.26 -2.01
C GLU A 143 -0.31 -2.57 -3.37
N ALA A 144 -1.06 -3.07 -4.37
CA ALA A 144 -1.14 -2.44 -5.69
C ALA A 144 -1.74 -1.03 -5.60
N THR A 145 -2.79 -0.85 -4.81
CA THR A 145 -3.43 0.45 -4.60
C THR A 145 -2.49 1.43 -3.88
N GLN A 146 -1.72 0.95 -2.89
CA GLN A 146 -0.72 1.75 -2.20
C GLN A 146 0.38 2.20 -3.16
N ARG A 147 0.92 1.31 -4.01
CA ARG A 147 1.92 1.67 -5.02
C ARG A 147 1.42 2.74 -5.99
N THR A 148 0.17 2.62 -6.46
CA THR A 148 -0.43 3.65 -7.32
C THR A 148 -0.55 4.98 -6.60
N ARG A 149 -0.96 4.98 -5.32
CA ARG A 149 -1.01 6.19 -4.50
C ARG A 149 0.38 6.82 -4.35
N ASP A 150 1.41 6.04 -4.07
CA ASP A 150 2.77 6.54 -3.88
C ASP A 150 3.32 7.19 -5.15
N ILE A 151 3.08 6.57 -6.31
CA ILE A 151 3.44 7.15 -7.62
C ILE A 151 2.72 8.48 -7.83
N LEU A 152 1.39 8.52 -7.60
CA LEU A 152 0.62 9.76 -7.76
C LEU A 152 1.08 10.86 -6.79
N GLN A 153 1.45 10.50 -5.55
CA GLN A 153 1.98 11.46 -4.58
C GLN A 153 3.36 11.99 -5.00
N GLN A 154 4.22 11.15 -5.55
CA GLN A 154 5.52 11.56 -6.08
C GLN A 154 5.36 12.49 -7.29
N GLU A 155 4.46 12.17 -8.21
CA GLU A 155 4.17 13.00 -9.37
C GLU A 155 3.59 14.35 -8.94
N ASN A 156 2.66 14.35 -8.00
CA ASN A 156 2.09 15.58 -7.45
C ASN A 156 3.15 16.44 -6.73
N ALA A 157 4.05 15.83 -5.95
CA ALA A 157 5.15 16.55 -5.31
C ALA A 157 6.11 17.17 -6.33
N THR A 158 6.39 16.46 -7.43
CA THR A 158 7.22 16.98 -8.53
C THR A 158 6.53 18.17 -9.21
N TYR A 159 5.25 18.03 -9.56
CA TYR A 159 4.47 19.12 -10.12
C TYR A 159 4.38 20.33 -9.19
N SER A 160 4.23 20.13 -7.89
CA SER A 160 4.23 21.22 -6.91
C SER A 160 5.55 21.98 -6.92
N SER A 161 6.69 21.26 -6.96
CA SER A 161 8.02 21.87 -7.05
C SER A 161 8.22 22.62 -8.37
N ASP A 162 7.77 22.06 -9.50
CA ASP A 162 7.86 22.71 -10.81
C ASP A 162 7.03 23.99 -10.88
N VAL A 163 5.81 23.96 -10.33
CA VAL A 163 4.95 25.15 -10.22
C VAL A 163 5.61 26.22 -9.34
N GLU A 164 6.24 25.84 -8.23
CA GLU A 164 6.92 26.78 -7.34
C GLU A 164 8.15 27.42 -8.01
N THR A 165 8.99 26.62 -8.66
CA THR A 165 10.17 27.14 -9.39
C THR A 165 9.77 28.05 -10.56
N LEU A 166 8.72 27.70 -11.30
CA LEU A 166 8.20 28.52 -12.38
C LEU A 166 7.58 29.82 -11.83
N ALA A 167 6.83 29.76 -10.73
CA ALA A 167 6.27 30.94 -10.08
C ALA A 167 7.39 31.90 -9.62
N LEU A 168 8.47 31.37 -9.05
CA LEU A 168 9.65 32.16 -8.67
C LEU A 168 10.31 32.79 -9.90
N ALA A 169 10.55 32.04 -10.97
CA ALA A 169 11.15 32.55 -12.20
C ALA A 169 10.29 33.65 -12.87
N VAL A 170 8.97 33.46 -12.93
CA VAL A 170 8.02 34.46 -13.44
C VAL A 170 8.04 35.72 -12.58
N SER A 171 8.07 35.58 -11.25
CA SER A 171 8.12 36.72 -10.32
C SER A 171 9.42 37.54 -10.49
N ALA A 172 10.56 36.87 -10.66
CA ALA A 172 11.85 37.50 -10.91
C ALA A 172 11.85 38.24 -12.26
N ARG A 173 11.37 37.58 -13.33
CA ARG A 173 11.28 38.23 -14.66
C ARG A 173 10.33 39.42 -14.66
N ARG A 174 9.23 39.34 -13.91
CA ARG A 174 8.31 40.47 -13.72
C ARG A 174 9.00 41.65 -13.04
N GLN A 175 9.79 41.41 -12.00
CA GLN A 175 10.55 42.46 -11.32
C GLN A 175 11.59 43.10 -12.25
N ASP A 176 12.33 42.32 -13.03
CA ASP A 176 13.29 42.84 -13.99
C ASP A 176 12.63 43.68 -15.09
N LEU A 177 11.50 43.20 -15.62
CA LEU A 177 10.70 43.96 -16.57
C LEU A 177 10.20 45.26 -15.96
N GLN A 178 9.72 45.26 -14.71
CA GLN A 178 9.30 46.48 -14.03
C GLN A 178 10.44 47.48 -13.87
N LYS A 179 11.65 47.00 -13.51
CA LYS A 179 12.85 47.84 -13.42
C LYS A 179 13.23 48.42 -14.79
N ALA A 180 13.27 47.59 -15.84
CA ALA A 180 13.59 48.02 -17.20
C ALA A 180 12.57 49.01 -17.77
N VAL A 181 11.27 48.79 -17.51
CA VAL A 181 10.21 49.74 -17.88
C VAL A 181 10.40 51.06 -17.13
N HIS A 182 10.73 51.01 -15.85
CA HIS A 182 10.97 52.22 -15.06
C HIS A 182 12.18 53.02 -15.57
N THR A 183 13.31 52.35 -15.83
CA THR A 183 14.51 53.02 -16.36
C THR A 183 14.29 53.59 -17.76
N ALA A 184 13.62 52.84 -18.65
CA ALA A 184 13.26 53.32 -19.97
C ALA A 184 12.37 54.58 -19.91
N ARG A 185 11.44 54.63 -18.96
CA ARG A 185 10.55 55.79 -18.76
C ARG A 185 11.30 57.01 -18.24
N LEU A 186 12.27 56.83 -17.34
CA LEU A 186 13.14 57.91 -16.87
C LEU A 186 14.00 58.47 -18.02
N ALA A 187 14.59 57.59 -18.83
CA ALA A 187 15.38 58.00 -19.99
C ALA A 187 14.53 58.76 -21.05
N GLN A 188 13.28 58.33 -21.28
CA GLN A 188 12.36 59.08 -22.14
C GLN A 188 12.09 60.49 -21.60
N LEU A 189 11.83 60.63 -20.29
CA LEU A 189 11.60 61.94 -19.67
C LEU A 189 12.81 62.86 -19.80
N GLU A 190 14.03 62.33 -19.66
CA GLU A 190 15.26 63.09 -19.86
C GLU A 190 15.43 63.51 -21.33
N ALA A 191 15.21 62.60 -22.28
CA ALA A 191 15.27 62.90 -23.70
C ALA A 191 14.23 63.94 -24.11
N GLU A 192 12.99 63.83 -23.62
CA GLU A 192 11.95 64.84 -23.84
C GLU A 192 12.31 66.20 -23.26
N LYS A 193 12.90 66.25 -22.05
CA LYS A 193 13.38 67.51 -21.48
C LYS A 193 14.47 68.12 -22.35
N ALA A 194 15.47 67.34 -22.77
CA ALA A 194 16.53 67.81 -23.66
C ALA A 194 15.97 68.32 -25.00
N ASN A 195 14.99 67.62 -25.57
CA ASN A 195 14.36 68.03 -26.82
C ASN A 195 13.54 69.32 -26.63
N ARG A 196 12.77 69.44 -25.54
CA ARG A 196 12.07 70.68 -25.16
C ARG A 196 13.04 71.85 -25.00
N TYR A 197 14.15 71.67 -24.28
CA TYR A 197 15.18 72.71 -24.14
C TYR A 197 15.76 73.14 -25.50
N LYS A 198 15.95 72.19 -26.42
CA LYS A 198 16.41 72.49 -27.78
C LYS A 198 15.37 73.33 -28.54
N ASP A 199 14.10 72.97 -28.49
CA ASP A 199 13.02 73.68 -29.17
C ASP A 199 12.86 75.11 -28.61
N ASP A 200 12.91 75.26 -27.28
CA ASP A 200 12.86 76.57 -26.62
C ASP A 200 14.07 77.45 -27.00
N PHE A 201 15.28 76.87 -27.02
CA PHE A 201 16.49 77.57 -27.46
C PHE A 201 16.39 78.01 -28.92
N LEU A 202 15.95 77.12 -29.82
CA LEU A 202 15.80 77.42 -31.24
C LEU A 202 14.75 78.53 -31.46
N SER A 203 13.64 78.50 -30.72
CA SER A 203 12.62 79.55 -30.73
C SER A 203 13.19 80.89 -30.26
N MET A 204 13.90 80.90 -29.13
CA MET A 204 14.53 82.10 -28.56
C MET A 204 15.57 82.70 -29.50
N VAL A 205 16.51 81.89 -30.01
CA VAL A 205 17.54 82.35 -30.95
C VAL A 205 16.90 82.85 -32.26
N SER A 206 15.86 82.18 -32.75
CA SER A 206 15.15 82.63 -33.96
C SER A 206 14.50 84.00 -33.76
N HIS A 207 13.94 84.26 -32.58
CA HIS A 207 13.36 85.56 -32.24
C HIS A 207 14.46 86.64 -32.13
N GLU A 208 15.54 86.33 -31.42
CA GLU A 208 16.64 87.27 -31.18
C GLU A 208 17.48 87.54 -32.43
N LEU A 209 17.57 86.62 -33.39
CA LEU A 209 18.27 86.82 -34.66
C LEU A 209 17.41 87.53 -35.71
N ARG A 210 16.08 87.38 -35.66
CA ARG A 210 15.18 88.07 -36.58
C ARG A 210 15.30 89.60 -36.43
N THR A 211 15.49 90.09 -35.21
CA THR A 211 15.65 91.52 -34.92
C THR A 211 16.89 92.17 -35.57
N PRO A 212 18.12 91.64 -35.40
CA PRO A 212 19.29 92.18 -36.09
C PRO A 212 19.23 91.92 -37.60
N LEU A 213 18.70 90.79 -38.07
CA LEU A 213 18.52 90.53 -39.51
C LEU A 213 17.58 91.55 -40.16
N THR A 214 16.45 91.85 -39.53
CA THR A 214 15.53 92.89 -40.01
C THR A 214 16.18 94.28 -40.02
N ALA A 215 17.08 94.57 -39.06
CA ALA A 215 17.86 95.81 -39.05
C ALA A 215 18.90 95.87 -40.20
N ILE A 216 19.60 94.77 -40.47
CA ILE A 216 20.56 94.65 -41.58
C ILE A 216 19.84 94.74 -42.92
N ASP A 217 18.73 94.02 -43.11
CA ASP A 217 17.92 94.07 -44.32
C ASP A 217 17.41 95.50 -44.59
N LEU A 218 16.99 96.22 -43.54
CA LEU A 218 16.59 97.62 -43.67
C LEU A 218 17.76 98.51 -44.11
N GLN A 219 18.96 98.31 -43.57
CA GLN A 219 20.17 99.03 -44.00
C GLN A 219 20.53 98.70 -45.44
N MET A 220 20.49 97.42 -45.83
CA MET A 220 20.78 96.97 -47.18
C MET A 220 19.74 97.48 -48.19
N ALA A 221 18.46 97.53 -47.82
CA ALA A 221 17.40 98.14 -48.61
C ALA A 221 17.58 99.66 -48.77
N ARG A 222 18.06 100.36 -47.74
CA ARG A 222 18.42 101.79 -47.84
C ARG A 222 19.64 102.01 -48.74
N MET A 223 20.65 101.15 -48.62
CA MET A 223 21.90 101.24 -49.40
C MET A 223 21.66 100.90 -50.88
N THR A 224 20.85 99.90 -51.19
CA THR A 224 20.42 99.60 -52.57
C THR A 224 19.55 100.70 -53.15
N ARG A 225 18.65 101.32 -52.37
CA ARG A 225 17.93 102.53 -52.82
C ARG A 225 18.86 103.72 -53.05
N ALA A 226 19.89 103.89 -52.23
CA ALA A 226 20.90 104.93 -52.42
C ALA A 226 21.74 104.68 -53.70
N LEU A 227 22.23 103.45 -53.91
CA LEU A 227 22.98 103.05 -55.11
C LEU A 227 22.15 103.12 -56.39
N ARG A 228 20.86 102.79 -56.33
CA ARG A 228 19.90 102.93 -57.45
C ARG A 228 19.61 104.39 -57.77
N ARG A 229 19.77 105.31 -56.81
CA ARG A 229 19.73 106.77 -57.02
C ARG A 229 21.00 107.30 -57.71
N THR A 230 22.15 106.65 -57.50
CA THR A 230 23.42 107.02 -58.13
C THR A 230 23.61 106.44 -59.53
N SER A 231 22.82 105.43 -59.91
CA SER A 231 22.88 104.74 -61.21
C SER A 231 21.73 105.09 -62.16
N ASP A 232 20.99 106.17 -61.85
CA ASP A 232 20.01 106.76 -62.77
C ASP A 232 20.69 107.90 -63.56
N PRO A 233 20.75 107.84 -64.90
CA PRO A 233 21.45 108.84 -65.70
C PRO A 233 20.67 110.16 -65.74
N LEU A 234 21.29 111.23 -65.24
CA LEU A 234 20.75 112.59 -65.34
C LEU A 234 20.69 113.04 -66.79
N GLN A 235 19.50 113.51 -67.16
CA GLN A 235 19.11 114.00 -68.48
C GLN A 235 19.88 115.28 -68.92
N PRO A 236 20.14 115.42 -70.23
CA PRO A 236 20.87 116.54 -70.82
C PRO A 236 19.93 117.75 -71.00
N ALA A 237 19.85 118.63 -70.01
CA ALA A 237 19.09 119.87 -70.17
C ALA A 237 19.58 121.00 -69.24
N GLN A 238 20.88 121.31 -69.24
CA GLN A 238 21.42 122.59 -68.70
C GLN A 238 22.93 122.75 -68.98
N GLN A 239 23.34 122.63 -70.24
CA GLN A 239 24.76 122.76 -70.64
C GLN A 239 24.95 123.79 -71.78
N ALA A 240 24.20 124.89 -71.75
CA ALA A 240 24.28 125.95 -72.76
C ALA A 240 24.20 127.38 -72.15
N HIS A 241 24.88 127.63 -71.03
CA HIS A 241 24.95 129.00 -70.48
C HIS A 241 26.28 129.34 -69.76
N LEU A 242 27.42 128.86 -70.27
CA LEU A 242 28.74 129.34 -69.82
C LEU A 242 29.79 129.17 -70.94
N ILE A 243 29.50 129.74 -72.11
CA ILE A 243 30.49 130.14 -73.10
C ILE A 243 30.25 131.63 -73.35
N GLY A 244 31.13 132.49 -72.82
CA GLY A 244 31.07 133.93 -73.05
C GLY A 244 31.42 134.78 -71.84
N GLN A 245 32.65 134.63 -71.33
CA GLN A 245 33.40 135.49 -70.39
C GLN A 245 34.49 134.55 -69.86
N VAL A 246 35.77 134.62 -70.23
CA VAL A 246 36.66 135.76 -70.19
C VAL A 246 37.82 135.43 -71.15
N ASP A 247 37.82 136.08 -72.32
CA ASP A 247 39.02 136.33 -73.12
C ASP A 247 39.16 137.85 -73.12
N LEU A 248 40.23 138.35 -72.48
CA LEU A 248 40.77 139.73 -72.42
C LEU A 248 41.21 140.12 -71.00
N SER A 249 42.45 139.76 -70.64
CA SER A 249 43.31 140.36 -69.60
C SER A 249 44.39 139.33 -69.27
N ILE A 250 45.51 139.21 -69.98
CA ILE A 250 46.70 140.09 -69.97
C ILE A 250 47.70 139.31 -70.87
N ARG A 251 48.10 139.82 -72.04
CA ARG A 251 49.33 140.59 -72.27
C ARG A 251 50.59 140.01 -71.65
#